data_AF-X1M4P9-F1
#
_entry.id   AF-X1M4P9-F1
#
_cell.length_a   1.000
_cell.length_b   1.000
_cell.length_c   1.000
_cell.angle_alpha   90.00
_cell.angle_beta   90.00
_cell.angle_gamma   90.00
#
_symmetry.space_group_name_H-M   'P 1'
#
loop_
_entity.id
_entity.type
_entity.pdbx_description
1 polymer ?
#
loop_
_entity_poly.entity_id
_entity_poly.type
_entity_poly.pdbx_seq_one_letter_code
_entity_poly.pdbx_strand_id
1 'polypeptide(L)'
;MKLKKDYLFLVFFTILLIFVFPMTVGASEQPALKVYQVLEEWESKGEMNIDMAQVINENIDQFMEEELGQIEKLIEEDKPDFAFVAMLRLTSFLNAGAAQLPSIISRLEEWINKIKFVLNSLAKKMGANGFSISAGIPIGVSVGLSFPIF
;
A
#
# COMPACT_ATOMS: atom_id res chain seq x y z
N MET A 1 -37.83 13.94 -32.87
CA MET A 1 -36.52 14.09 -32.21
C MET A 1 -36.63 13.65 -30.75
N LYS A 2 -36.61 12.33 -30.49
CA LYS A 2 -36.77 11.73 -29.13
C LYS A 2 -35.49 11.06 -28.59
N LEU A 3 -34.48 10.84 -29.42
CA LEU A 3 -33.30 10.05 -29.04
C LEU A 3 -32.40 10.66 -27.96
N LYS A 4 -32.36 12.00 -27.76
CA LYS A 4 -31.37 12.59 -26.83
C LYS A 4 -31.69 12.39 -25.34
N LYS A 5 -32.95 12.14 -24.98
CA LYS A 5 -33.35 12.03 -23.56
C LYS A 5 -33.03 10.65 -22.97
N ASP A 6 -33.05 9.62 -23.80
CA ASP A 6 -32.84 8.23 -23.38
C ASP A 6 -31.36 7.94 -23.09
N TYR A 7 -30.44 8.56 -23.82
CA TYR A 7 -29.00 8.46 -23.53
C TYR A 7 -28.61 9.14 -22.22
N LEU A 8 -29.25 10.27 -21.89
CA LEU A 8 -28.97 10.97 -20.64
C LEU A 8 -29.41 10.13 -19.44
N PHE A 9 -30.56 9.44 -19.55
CA PHE A 9 -31.04 8.53 -18.51
C PHE A 9 -30.13 7.30 -18.35
N LEU A 10 -29.64 6.72 -19.46
CA LEU A 10 -28.70 5.61 -19.42
C LEU A 10 -27.35 5.99 -18.81
N VAL A 11 -26.80 7.15 -19.15
CA VAL A 11 -25.55 7.65 -18.53
C VAL A 11 -25.76 7.91 -17.05
N PHE A 12 -26.90 8.50 -16.66
CA PHE A 12 -27.20 8.75 -15.25
C PHE A 12 -27.39 7.45 -14.46
N PHE A 13 -28.04 6.43 -15.05
CA PHE A 13 -28.24 5.12 -14.43
C PHE A 13 -26.93 4.32 -14.32
N THR A 14 -26.02 4.48 -15.30
CA THR A 14 -24.70 3.84 -15.27
C THR A 14 -23.81 4.48 -14.20
N ILE A 15 -23.83 5.81 -14.08
CA ILE A 15 -23.12 6.52 -13.01
C ILE A 15 -23.72 6.16 -11.64
N LEU A 16 -25.06 6.09 -11.53
CA LEU A 16 -25.72 5.67 -10.30
C LEU A 16 -25.35 4.24 -9.89
N LEU A 17 -25.24 3.30 -10.85
CA LEU A 17 -24.82 1.92 -10.57
C LEU A 17 -23.35 1.83 -10.13
N ILE A 18 -22.46 2.68 -10.67
CA ILE A 18 -21.05 2.75 -10.26
C ILE A 18 -20.91 3.31 -8.82
N PHE A 19 -21.78 4.24 -8.42
CA PHE A 19 -21.72 4.89 -7.11
C PHE A 19 -22.59 4.24 -6.02
N VAL A 20 -23.61 3.45 -6.36
CA VAL A 20 -24.57 2.88 -5.38
C VAL A 20 -24.35 1.39 -5.11
N PHE A 21 -23.57 0.67 -5.94
CA PHE A 21 -23.16 -0.71 -5.66
C PHE A 21 -21.67 -0.79 -5.30
N PRO A 22 -21.34 -0.53 -4.03
CA PRO A 22 -20.76 -1.61 -3.23
C PRO A 22 -21.46 -1.66 -1.87
N MET A 23 -22.76 -1.99 -1.87
CA MET A 23 -23.38 -2.50 -0.66
C MET A 23 -24.03 -3.84 -0.99
N THR A 24 -23.71 -4.82 -0.14
CA THR A 24 -24.22 -6.20 -0.10
C THR A 24 -23.59 -7.21 -1.07
N VAL A 25 -22.35 -7.61 -0.80
CA VAL A 25 -21.95 -9.03 -0.94
C VAL A 25 -21.05 -9.39 0.25
N GLY A 26 -21.53 -10.29 1.11
CA GLY A 26 -20.69 -11.09 2.01
C GLY A 26 -20.19 -10.41 3.27
N ALA A 27 -20.88 -10.63 4.39
CA ALA A 27 -20.31 -10.51 5.72
C ALA A 27 -19.17 -11.54 5.90
N SER A 28 -17.95 -11.15 5.56
CA SER A 28 -16.78 -11.46 6.36
C SER A 28 -16.34 -10.13 6.94
N GLU A 29 -16.25 -9.99 8.25
CA GLU A 29 -15.60 -8.83 8.87
C GLU A 29 -14.21 -8.67 8.23
N GLN A 30 -14.06 -7.70 7.31
CA GLN A 30 -12.86 -7.51 6.51
C GLN A 30 -11.86 -6.71 7.36
N PRO A 31 -10.76 -7.34 7.81
CA PRO A 31 -9.77 -6.64 8.63
C PRO A 31 -9.07 -5.51 7.86
N ALA A 32 -8.91 -5.67 6.53
CA ALA A 32 -8.33 -4.68 5.62
C ALA A 32 -9.02 -3.31 5.64
N LEU A 33 -10.36 -3.24 5.78
CA LEU A 33 -11.07 -1.96 5.74
C LEU A 33 -10.61 -1.00 6.86
N LYS A 34 -10.18 -1.54 8.00
CA LYS A 34 -9.73 -0.74 9.15
C LYS A 34 -8.32 -0.20 8.98
N VAL A 35 -7.38 -1.00 8.47
CA VAL A 35 -5.99 -0.54 8.27
C VAL A 35 -5.88 0.50 7.16
N TYR A 36 -6.69 0.38 6.10
CA TYR A 36 -6.75 1.40 5.05
C TYR A 36 -7.36 2.72 5.53
N GLN A 37 -8.34 2.69 6.43
CA GLN A 37 -8.83 3.91 7.09
C GLN A 37 -7.73 4.59 7.91
N VAL A 38 -6.92 3.81 8.63
CA VAL A 38 -5.77 4.33 9.37
C VAL A 38 -4.72 4.94 8.44
N LEU A 39 -4.47 4.31 7.30
CA LEU A 39 -3.57 4.82 6.27
C LEU A 39 -4.04 6.16 5.71
N GLU A 40 -5.31 6.26 5.30
CA GLU A 40 -5.91 7.51 4.80
C GLU A 40 -5.87 8.63 5.84
N GLU A 41 -6.20 8.30 7.10
CA GLU A 41 -6.14 9.27 8.20
C GLU A 41 -4.71 9.77 8.43
N TRP A 42 -3.73 8.86 8.46
CA TRP A 42 -2.32 9.22 8.61
C TRP A 42 -1.82 10.06 7.43
N GLU A 43 -2.20 9.74 6.19
CA GLU A 43 -1.82 10.53 5.02
C GLU A 43 -2.43 11.93 5.04
N SER A 44 -3.65 12.07 5.55
CA SER A 44 -4.33 13.36 5.64
C SER A 44 -3.81 14.24 6.77
N LYS A 45 -3.50 13.67 7.93
CA LYS A 45 -3.16 14.43 9.15
C LYS A 45 -1.66 14.46 9.44
N GLY A 46 -0.90 13.49 8.93
CA GLY A 46 0.52 13.29 9.24
C GLY A 46 0.78 12.76 10.65
N GLU A 47 -0.25 12.47 11.43
CA GLU A 47 -0.15 12.04 12.83
C GLU A 47 -0.46 10.55 12.95
N MET A 48 0.36 9.83 13.72
CA MET A 48 0.16 8.44 14.09
C MET A 48 0.03 8.33 15.60
N ASN A 49 -1.10 7.81 16.09
CA ASN A 49 -1.31 7.55 17.51
C ASN A 49 -1.21 6.04 17.83
N ILE A 50 -1.27 5.70 19.11
CA ILE A 50 -1.11 4.31 19.57
C ILE A 50 -2.24 3.38 19.11
N ASP A 51 -3.48 3.86 19.04
CA ASP A 51 -4.64 3.05 18.63
C ASP A 51 -4.56 2.70 17.14
N MET A 52 -4.17 3.69 16.31
CA MET A 52 -3.87 3.49 14.89
C MET A 52 -2.75 2.46 14.70
N ALA A 53 -1.66 2.57 15.48
CA ALA A 53 -0.56 1.62 15.41
C ALA A 53 -0.97 0.20 15.85
N GLN A 54 -1.87 0.06 16.82
CA GLN A 54 -2.44 -1.24 17.19
C GLN A 54 -3.22 -1.86 16.03
N VAL A 55 -4.06 -1.08 15.33
CA VAL A 55 -4.78 -1.55 14.14
C VAL A 55 -3.81 -2.01 13.06
N ILE A 56 -2.72 -1.27 12.80
CA ILE A 56 -1.67 -1.71 11.87
C ILE A 56 -1.11 -3.05 12.34
N ASN A 57 -0.68 -3.12 13.61
CA ASN A 57 -0.04 -4.31 14.15
C ASN A 57 -0.94 -5.54 14.13
N GLU A 58 -2.25 -5.41 14.32
CA GLU A 58 -3.20 -6.54 14.24
C GLU A 58 -3.42 -7.03 12.81
N ASN A 59 -3.37 -6.12 11.83
CA ASN A 59 -3.75 -6.39 10.44
C ASN A 59 -2.57 -6.45 9.48
N ILE A 60 -1.33 -6.42 9.99
CA ILE A 60 -0.13 -6.23 9.18
C ILE A 60 0.06 -7.30 8.12
N ASP A 61 -0.27 -8.57 8.39
CA ASP A 61 -0.03 -9.64 7.41
C ASP A 61 -0.89 -9.48 6.17
N GLN A 62 -2.19 -9.23 6.36
CA GLN A 62 -3.10 -9.00 5.26
C GLN A 62 -2.71 -7.73 4.50
N PHE A 63 -2.41 -6.65 5.24
CA PHE A 63 -1.98 -5.38 4.66
C PHE A 63 -0.69 -5.53 3.82
N MET A 64 0.30 -6.26 4.33
CA MET A 64 1.57 -6.48 3.64
C MET A 64 1.41 -7.31 2.38
N GLU A 65 0.58 -8.37 2.39
CA GLU A 65 0.31 -9.16 1.19
C GLU A 65 -0.36 -8.30 0.11
N GLU A 66 -1.37 -7.50 0.49
CA GLU A 66 -2.12 -6.65 -0.44
C GLU A 66 -1.23 -5.53 -1.01
N GLU A 67 -0.49 -4.79 -0.18
CA GLU A 67 0.36 -3.69 -0.65
C GLU A 67 1.55 -4.20 -1.48
N LEU A 68 2.25 -5.26 -1.05
CA LEU A 68 3.36 -5.81 -1.83
C LEU A 68 2.86 -6.43 -3.14
N GLY A 69 1.69 -7.08 -3.15
CA GLY A 69 1.08 -7.59 -4.38
C GLY A 69 0.69 -6.48 -5.36
N GLN A 70 0.19 -5.34 -4.87
CA GLN A 70 -0.06 -4.16 -5.70
C GLN A 70 1.24 -3.58 -6.29
N ILE A 71 2.30 -3.52 -5.49
CA ILE A 71 3.62 -3.06 -5.96
C ILE A 71 4.17 -4.01 -7.04
N GLU A 72 4.07 -5.33 -6.84
CA GLU A 72 4.45 -6.33 -7.83
C GLU A 72 3.68 -6.12 -9.15
N LYS A 73 2.37 -5.91 -9.07
CA LYS A 73 1.55 -5.63 -10.25
C LYS A 73 1.98 -4.36 -10.99
N LEU A 74 2.34 -3.28 -10.28
CA LEU A 74 2.86 -2.06 -10.90
C LEU A 74 4.19 -2.31 -11.65
N ILE A 75 5.06 -3.17 -11.11
CA ILE A 75 6.31 -3.59 -11.76
C ILE A 75 6.01 -4.38 -13.04
N GLU A 76 5.04 -5.30 -13.00
CA GLU A 76 4.60 -6.11 -14.14
C GLU A 76 3.96 -5.26 -15.25
N GLU A 77 3.20 -4.24 -14.87
CA GLU A 77 2.58 -3.27 -15.79
C GLU A 77 3.58 -2.23 -16.37
N ASP A 78 4.88 -2.42 -16.15
CA ASP A 78 5.97 -1.54 -16.61
C ASP A 78 5.84 -0.10 -16.08
N LYS A 79 5.37 0.04 -14.83
CA LYS A 79 5.25 1.30 -14.08
C LYS A 79 6.18 1.34 -12.86
N PRO A 80 7.50 1.15 -13.04
CA PRO A 80 8.41 0.97 -11.93
C PRO A 80 8.56 2.22 -11.04
N ASP A 81 8.42 3.43 -11.59
CA ASP A 81 8.45 4.66 -10.78
C ASP A 81 7.30 4.71 -9.77
N PHE A 82 6.09 4.34 -10.20
CA PHE A 82 4.91 4.25 -9.32
C PHE A 82 5.08 3.15 -8.28
N ALA A 83 5.64 2.01 -8.68
CA ALA A 83 5.96 0.93 -7.75
C ALA A 83 6.96 1.37 -6.67
N PHE A 84 7.98 2.15 -7.03
CA PHE A 84 8.94 2.67 -6.06
C PHE A 84 8.30 3.69 -5.11
N VAL A 85 7.48 4.60 -5.61
CA VAL A 85 6.72 5.54 -4.76
C VAL A 85 5.81 4.79 -3.79
N ALA A 86 5.10 3.76 -4.25
CA ALA A 86 4.26 2.93 -3.40
C ALA A 86 5.08 2.19 -2.32
N MET A 87 6.27 1.70 -2.67
CA MET A 87 7.20 1.10 -1.70
C MET A 87 7.67 2.09 -0.63
N LEU A 88 8.00 3.33 -1.03
CA LEU A 88 8.38 4.40 -0.09
C LEU A 88 7.20 4.78 0.83
N ARG A 89 5.99 4.88 0.28
CA ARG A 89 4.76 5.12 1.04
C ARG A 89 4.54 4.03 2.09
N LEU A 90 4.61 2.76 1.69
CA LEU A 90 4.48 1.62 2.58
C LEU A 90 5.49 1.67 3.73
N THR A 91 6.77 1.88 3.42
CA THR A 91 7.82 1.95 4.46
C THR A 91 7.66 3.14 5.41
N SER A 92 7.26 4.31 4.90
CA SER A 92 6.96 5.49 5.71
C SER A 92 5.80 5.23 6.68
N PHE A 93 4.72 4.61 6.20
CA PHE A 93 3.55 4.29 7.02
C PHE A 93 3.88 3.29 8.13
N LEU A 94 4.60 2.22 7.80
CA LEU A 94 5.06 1.21 8.77
C LEU A 94 5.99 1.82 9.82
N ASN A 95 6.87 2.75 9.42
CA ASN A 95 7.74 3.47 10.34
C ASN A 95 6.97 4.38 11.30
N ALA A 96 5.94 5.07 10.80
CA ALA A 96 5.07 5.88 11.64
C ALA A 96 4.38 5.01 12.70
N GLY A 97 3.84 3.85 12.30
CA GLY A 97 3.26 2.86 13.21
C GLY A 97 4.29 2.34 14.22
N ALA A 98 5.47 1.92 13.75
CA ALA A 98 6.54 1.37 14.57
C ALA A 98 7.09 2.37 15.61
N ALA A 99 7.05 3.67 15.30
CA ALA A 99 7.43 4.72 16.25
C ALA A 99 6.51 4.77 17.48
N GLN A 100 5.23 4.41 17.31
CA GLN A 100 4.27 4.29 18.41
C GLN A 100 4.28 2.89 19.03
N LEU A 101 4.43 1.85 18.20
CA LEU A 101 4.36 0.46 18.61
C LEU A 101 5.51 -0.37 17.97
N PRO A 102 6.66 -0.49 18.67
CA PRO A 102 7.85 -1.14 18.11
C PRO A 102 7.67 -2.61 17.71
N SER A 103 6.66 -3.32 18.23
CA SER A 103 6.37 -4.71 17.86
C SER A 103 6.04 -4.88 16.37
N ILE A 104 5.62 -3.82 15.69
CA ILE A 104 5.41 -3.81 14.24
C ILE A 104 6.70 -4.21 13.51
N ILE A 105 7.87 -3.74 13.96
CA ILE A 105 9.17 -4.10 13.36
C ILE A 105 9.42 -5.60 13.46
N SER A 106 9.13 -6.21 14.62
CA SER A 106 9.30 -7.66 14.81
C SER A 106 8.42 -8.46 13.85
N ARG A 107 7.19 -8.00 13.57
CA ARG A 107 6.31 -8.66 12.60
C ARG A 107 6.82 -8.51 11.15
N LEU A 108 7.47 -7.39 10.83
CA LEU A 108 8.05 -7.18 9.49
C LEU A 108 9.24 -8.10 9.19
N GLU A 109 9.87 -8.70 10.20
CA GLU A 109 10.92 -9.70 10.00
C GLU A 109 10.40 -10.91 9.20
N GLU A 110 9.14 -11.30 9.40
CA GLU A 110 8.49 -12.39 8.66
C GLU A 110 8.31 -12.05 7.17
N TRP A 111 8.17 -10.75 6.86
CA TRP A 111 7.94 -10.22 5.52
C TRP A 111 9.23 -9.85 4.76
N ILE A 112 10.39 -9.88 5.43
CA ILE A 112 11.65 -9.37 4.88
C ILE A 112 12.04 -10.01 3.55
N ASN A 113 11.74 -11.31 3.37
CA ASN A 113 12.09 -12.03 2.15
C ASN A 113 11.21 -11.61 0.97
N LYS A 114 9.91 -11.40 1.18
CA LYS A 114 9.00 -10.87 0.16
C LYS A 114 9.39 -9.43 -0.19
N ILE A 115 9.68 -8.59 0.80
CA ILE A 115 10.17 -7.22 0.56
C ILE A 115 11.46 -7.22 -0.28
N LYS A 116 12.45 -8.05 0.06
CA LYS A 116 13.70 -8.19 -0.72
C LYS A 116 13.43 -8.64 -2.15
N PHE A 117 12.50 -9.57 -2.34
CA PHE A 117 12.11 -10.04 -3.67
C PHE A 117 11.52 -8.90 -4.51
N VAL A 118 10.56 -8.15 -3.96
CA VAL A 118 9.94 -7.01 -4.63
C VAL A 118 10.96 -5.92 -4.95
N LEU A 119 11.81 -5.54 -4.00
CA LEU A 119 12.87 -4.55 -4.21
C LEU A 119 13.88 -4.98 -5.28
N ASN A 120 14.22 -6.26 -5.35
CA ASN A 120 15.10 -6.78 -6.39
C ASN A 120 14.45 -6.71 -7.78
N SER A 121 13.17 -7.06 -7.88
CA SER A 121 12.40 -6.95 -9.13
C SER A 121 12.30 -5.49 -9.59
N LEU A 122 12.06 -4.59 -8.64
CA LEU A 122 12.03 -3.15 -8.88
C LEU A 122 13.39 -2.61 -9.34
N ALA A 123 14.47 -2.96 -8.63
CA ALA A 123 15.83 -2.57 -8.97
C ALA A 123 16.18 -2.95 -10.42
N LYS A 124 15.88 -4.20 -10.80
CA LYS A 124 16.09 -4.68 -12.17
C LYS A 124 15.28 -3.89 -13.19
N LYS A 125 14.01 -3.60 -12.91
CA LYS A 125 13.15 -2.84 -13.82
C LYS A 125 13.56 -1.38 -13.98
N MET A 126 14.07 -0.76 -12.92
CA MET A 126 14.56 0.62 -12.95
C MET A 126 15.99 0.76 -13.49
N GLY A 127 16.70 -0.34 -13.74
CA GLY A 127 18.11 -0.30 -14.15
C GLY A 127 19.06 0.07 -13.00
N ALA A 128 18.66 -0.18 -11.76
CA ALA A 128 19.53 -0.04 -10.59
C ALA A 128 20.54 -1.20 -10.51
N ASN A 129 21.74 -0.91 -10.03
CA ASN A 129 22.81 -1.90 -9.81
C ASN A 129 22.61 -2.74 -8.54
N GLY A 130 21.71 -2.29 -7.66
CA GLY A 130 21.40 -2.99 -6.42
C GLY A 130 20.33 -2.27 -5.62
N PHE A 131 19.95 -2.88 -4.51
CA PHE A 131 19.03 -2.33 -3.53
C PHE A 131 19.59 -2.51 -2.12
N SER A 132 19.11 -1.71 -1.18
CA SER A 132 19.38 -1.85 0.25
C SER A 132 18.09 -1.92 1.03
N ILE A 133 18.11 -2.69 2.11
CA ILE A 133 17.07 -2.71 3.12
C ILE A 133 17.71 -2.84 4.50
N SER A 134 17.26 -2.03 5.44
CA SER A 134 17.63 -2.11 6.86
C SER A 134 16.39 -1.97 7.72
N ALA A 135 16.31 -2.72 8.82
CA ALA A 135 15.28 -2.59 9.84
C ALA A 135 15.95 -2.70 11.22
N GLY A 136 15.52 -1.88 12.17
CA GLY A 136 16.06 -1.90 13.54
C GLY A 136 15.24 -1.10 14.54
N ILE A 137 15.75 -1.01 15.76
CA ILE A 137 15.24 -0.13 16.82
C ILE A 137 16.45 0.65 17.35
N PRO A 138 16.36 1.99 17.55
CA PRO A 138 15.19 2.85 17.34
C PRO A 138 14.92 3.20 15.86
N ILE A 139 15.79 2.75 14.95
CA ILE A 139 15.81 3.14 13.54
C ILE A 139 14.98 2.14 12.74
N GLY A 140 13.78 2.53 12.30
CA GLY A 140 12.81 1.67 11.59
C GLY A 140 13.28 1.09 10.25
N VAL A 141 12.35 0.85 9.33
CA VAL A 141 12.61 0.29 8.00
C VAL A 141 13.09 1.36 7.04
N SER A 142 14.21 1.13 6.37
CA SER A 142 14.70 1.96 5.27
C SER A 142 14.95 1.09 4.05
N VAL A 143 14.60 1.61 2.88
CA VAL A 143 14.80 0.96 1.58
C VAL A 143 15.42 1.95 0.60
N GLY A 144 16.27 1.46 -0.28
CA GLY A 144 16.93 2.29 -1.28
C GLY A 144 17.32 1.51 -2.52
N LEU A 145 17.46 2.24 -3.63
CA LEU A 145 17.99 1.75 -4.89
C LEU A 145 19.31 2.47 -5.20
N SER A 146 20.28 1.73 -5.74
CA SER A 146 21.59 2.25 -6.09
C SER A 146 21.77 2.24 -7.59
N PHE A 147 22.11 3.39 -8.19
CA PHE A 147 22.29 3.54 -9.63
C PHE A 147 23.77 3.74 -10.00
N PRO A 148 24.20 3.29 -11.19
CA PRO A 148 25.52 3.63 -11.72
C PRO A 148 25.67 5.14 -11.91
N ILE A 149 26.86 5.67 -11.58
CA ILE A 149 27.26 7.02 -11.98
C ILE A 149 27.99 6.86 -13.32
N PHE A 150 27.43 7.45 -14.38
CA PHE A 150 28.03 7.49 -15.71
C PHE A 150 28.67 8.85 -15.97
#